data_AF-A0A920VDP0-F1
#
_entry.id   AF-A0A920VDP0-F1
#
_cell.length_a   1.000
_cell.length_b   1.000
_cell.length_c   1.000
_cell.angle_alpha   90.00
_cell.angle_beta   90.00
_cell.angle_gamma   90.00
#
_symmetry.space_group_name_H-M   'P 1'
#
loop_
_entity.id
_entity.type
_entity.pdbx_description
1 polymer ?
#
loop_
_entity_poly.entity_id
_entity_poly.type
_entity_poly.pdbx_seq_one_letter_code
_entity_poly.pdbx_strand_id
1 'polypeptide(L)'
;MVTAVGLLSAGYIPAFEGIDEFKGQWCHPGRWPKEGMDLVGKRVGVIGTGATAVQLIPMIAPEVEHLTVFQRTANYCAPLRNGPISDEEQKEIKANYPEIFRICKKPPDRLCMSLTRGRPCQ
;
A
#
# COMPACT_ATOMS: atom_id res chain seq x y z
N MET A 1 -27.28 0.23 -17.60
CA MET A 1 -25.82 0.47 -17.60
C MET A 1 -25.27 0.10 -16.23
N VAL A 2 -24.26 -0.76 -16.16
CA VAL A 2 -23.50 -1.09 -14.93
C VAL A 2 -22.06 -0.63 -15.17
N THR A 3 -21.56 0.34 -14.41
CA THR A 3 -20.33 1.07 -14.76
C THR A 3 -19.06 0.44 -14.21
N ALA A 4 -19.08 -0.10 -12.98
CA ALA A 4 -17.97 -0.87 -12.37
C ALA A 4 -16.56 -0.24 -12.51
N VAL A 5 -16.45 1.09 -12.55
CA VAL A 5 -15.19 1.82 -12.85
C VAL A 5 -14.18 1.87 -11.69
N GLY A 6 -14.55 1.38 -10.50
CA GLY A 6 -13.73 1.40 -9.30
C GLY A 6 -13.62 2.79 -8.64
N LEU A 7 -13.46 2.81 -7.31
CA LEU A 7 -13.41 4.04 -6.53
C LEU A 7 -12.09 4.82 -6.70
N LEU A 8 -10.99 4.13 -6.97
CA LEU A 8 -9.62 4.67 -6.96
C LEU A 8 -8.98 4.69 -8.37
N SER A 9 -9.78 4.77 -9.43
CA SER A 9 -9.32 4.66 -10.83
C SER A 9 -8.85 5.98 -11.44
N ALA A 10 -9.37 7.11 -10.97
CA ALA A 10 -8.92 8.45 -11.40
C ALA A 10 -7.72 8.89 -10.56
N GLY A 11 -6.50 8.72 -11.10
CA GLY A 11 -5.29 9.23 -10.46
C GLY A 11 -5.28 10.76 -10.35
N TYR A 12 -4.79 11.30 -9.23
CA TYR A 12 -4.68 12.73 -9.00
C TYR A 12 -3.22 13.17 -9.07
N ILE A 13 -2.92 14.11 -9.96
CA ILE A 13 -1.61 14.76 -10.06
C ILE A 13 -1.79 16.19 -9.59
N PRO A 14 -1.16 16.60 -8.48
CA PRO A 14 -1.21 17.99 -8.04
C PRO A 14 -0.59 18.90 -9.11
N ALA A 15 -1.17 20.08 -9.31
CA ALA A 15 -0.59 21.09 -10.19
C ALA A 15 0.68 21.67 -9.54
N PHE A 16 1.84 21.14 -9.95
CA PHE A 16 3.14 21.72 -9.63
C PHE A 16 3.59 22.57 -10.81
N GLU A 17 3.87 23.85 -10.55
CA GLU A 17 4.47 24.74 -11.53
C GLU A 17 5.83 24.18 -11.98
N GLY A 18 6.05 24.11 -13.29
CA GLY A 18 7.29 23.58 -13.87
C GLY A 18 7.45 22.05 -13.83
N ILE A 19 6.40 21.27 -13.55
CA ILE A 19 6.50 19.79 -13.54
C ILE A 19 7.02 19.21 -14.86
N ASP A 20 6.63 19.79 -15.99
CA ASP A 20 7.05 19.36 -17.33
C ASP A 20 8.50 19.76 -17.67
N GLU A 21 9.08 20.70 -16.90
CA GLU A 21 10.48 21.14 -17.05
C GLU A 21 11.45 20.27 -16.26
N PHE A 22 10.94 19.36 -15.42
CA PHE A 22 11.77 18.44 -14.65
C PHE A 22 12.53 17.50 -15.60
N LYS A 23 13.86 17.63 -15.62
CA LYS A 23 14.74 16.86 -16.50
C LYS A 23 14.91 15.40 -16.07
N GLY A 24 14.49 15.05 -14.86
CA GLY A 24 14.54 13.69 -14.35
C GLY A 24 13.31 12.88 -14.75
N GLN A 25 13.37 11.57 -14.54
CA GLN A 25 12.21 10.70 -14.72
C GLN A 25 11.26 10.84 -13.53
N TRP A 26 9.96 10.93 -13.81
CA TRP A 26 8.92 10.93 -12.79
C TRP A 26 7.72 10.13 -13.27
N CYS A 27 6.94 9.57 -12.33
CA CYS A 27 5.66 8.94 -12.65
C CYS A 27 4.69 9.08 -11.48
N HIS A 28 3.39 8.98 -11.77
CA HIS A 28 2.38 8.75 -10.73
C HIS A 28 2.37 7.25 -10.38
N PRO A 29 2.36 6.83 -9.10
CA PRO A 29 2.44 5.41 -8.72
C PRO A 29 1.35 4.52 -9.34
N GLY A 30 0.15 5.04 -9.56
CA GLY A 30 -0.93 4.35 -10.27
C GLY A 30 -0.70 4.12 -11.77
N ARG A 31 0.41 4.65 -12.32
CA ARG A 31 0.86 4.50 -13.71
C ARG A 31 2.36 4.17 -13.76
N TRP A 32 2.83 3.35 -12.81
CA TRP A 32 4.22 2.90 -12.77
C TRP A 32 4.62 2.23 -14.09
N PRO A 33 5.81 2.52 -14.66
CA PRO A 33 6.28 1.88 -15.88
C PRO A 33 6.34 0.35 -15.75
N LYS A 34 5.93 -0.38 -16.80
CA LYS A 34 5.89 -1.86 -16.76
C LYS A 34 7.28 -2.47 -16.70
N GLU A 35 8.23 -1.81 -17.33
CA GLU A 35 9.64 -2.18 -17.39
C GLU A 35 10.37 -1.85 -16.07
N GLY A 36 9.69 -1.17 -15.14
CA GLY A 36 10.27 -0.65 -13.91
C GLY A 36 10.93 0.72 -14.09
N MET A 37 11.43 1.26 -12.99
CA MET A 37 12.27 2.44 -12.98
C MET A 37 13.62 2.06 -12.39
N ASP A 38 14.70 2.46 -13.05
CA ASP A 38 16.03 2.35 -12.49
C ASP A 38 16.21 3.46 -11.44
N LEU A 39 16.30 3.08 -10.17
CA LEU A 39 16.44 3.97 -9.03
C LEU A 39 17.82 3.85 -8.36
N VAL A 40 18.65 2.92 -8.81
CA VAL A 40 19.91 2.56 -8.14
C VAL A 40 20.86 3.74 -8.14
N GLY A 41 21.32 4.14 -6.96
CA GLY A 41 22.26 5.26 -6.81
C GLY A 41 21.69 6.62 -7.23
N LYS A 42 20.36 6.75 -7.38
CA LYS A 42 19.71 8.03 -7.72
C LYS A 42 19.24 8.77 -6.48
N ARG A 43 19.07 10.08 -6.63
CA ARG A 43 18.37 10.93 -5.67
C ARG A 43 16.88 10.95 -6.02
N VAL A 44 16.05 10.43 -5.14
CA VAL A 44 14.62 10.21 -5.40
C VAL A 44 13.76 11.04 -4.45
N GLY A 45 12.75 11.71 -5.00
CA GLY A 45 11.72 12.42 -4.25
C GLY A 45 10.40 11.65 -4.29
N VAL A 46 9.77 11.45 -3.13
CA VAL A 46 8.41 10.89 -3.03
C VAL A 46 7.48 11.95 -2.47
N ILE A 47 6.44 12.29 -3.24
CA ILE A 47 5.45 13.31 -2.87
C ILE A 47 4.18 12.63 -2.36
N GLY A 48 3.83 12.91 -1.10
CA GLY A 48 2.70 12.31 -0.41
C GLY A 48 3.10 11.09 0.43
N THR A 49 2.35 10.87 1.52
CA THR A 49 2.63 9.84 2.53
C THR A 49 1.42 8.93 2.78
N GLY A 50 0.54 8.77 1.78
CA GLY A 50 -0.61 7.86 1.82
C GLY A 50 -0.22 6.38 1.80
N ALA A 51 -1.22 5.49 1.76
CA ALA A 51 -1.00 4.03 1.77
C ALA A 51 0.01 3.55 0.71
N THR A 52 -0.06 4.12 -0.50
CA THR A 52 0.88 3.81 -1.58
C THR A 52 2.32 4.18 -1.25
N ALA A 53 2.55 5.35 -0.64
CA ALA A 53 3.90 5.78 -0.25
C ALA A 53 4.45 4.95 0.90
N VAL A 54 3.60 4.60 1.88
CA VAL A 54 3.97 3.71 3.01
C VAL A 54 4.44 2.34 2.50
N GLN A 55 3.90 1.86 1.39
CA GLN A 55 4.32 0.61 0.75
C GLN A 55 5.56 0.80 -0.13
N LEU A 56 5.64 1.89 -0.90
CA LEU A 56 6.71 2.14 -1.87
C LEU A 56 8.03 2.53 -1.21
N ILE A 57 8.01 3.43 -0.23
CA ILE A 57 9.21 4.00 0.41
C ILE A 57 10.12 2.91 0.98
N PRO A 58 9.63 1.92 1.77
CA PRO A 58 10.49 0.86 2.31
C PRO A 58 11.12 -0.02 1.23
N MET A 59 10.48 -0.15 0.06
CA MET A 59 11.00 -0.96 -1.04
C MET A 59 12.14 -0.28 -1.78
N ILE A 60 12.05 1.04 -2.00
CA ILE A 60 13.06 1.77 -2.79
C ILE A 60 14.19 2.35 -1.95
N ALA A 61 13.95 2.58 -0.64
CA ALA A 61 14.94 3.20 0.25
C ALA A 61 16.31 2.49 0.29
N PRO A 62 16.42 1.15 0.20
CA PRO A 62 17.70 0.46 0.18
C PRO A 62 18.50 0.62 -1.13
N GLU A 63 17.85 0.99 -2.24
CA GLU A 63 18.45 1.01 -3.58
C GLU A 63 18.92 2.40 -4.00
N VAL A 64 18.26 3.45 -3.50
CA VAL A 64 18.54 4.86 -3.86
C VAL A 64 19.74 5.41 -3.09
N GLU A 65 20.44 6.38 -3.69
CA GLU A 65 21.52 7.10 -2.99
C GLU A 65 20.94 7.99 -1.88
N HIS A 66 19.84 8.70 -2.19
CA HIS A 66 19.17 9.56 -1.22
C HIS A 66 17.67 9.64 -1.51
N LEU A 67 16.86 9.34 -0.49
CA LEU A 67 15.42 9.50 -0.53
C LEU A 67 14.98 10.77 0.22
N THR A 68 14.18 11.63 -0.44
CA THR A 68 13.48 12.76 0.19
C THR A 68 11.97 12.53 0.15
N VAL A 69 11.31 12.61 1.31
CA VAL A 69 9.86 12.41 1.42
C VAL A 69 9.18 13.75 1.69
N PHE A 70 8.33 14.19 0.76
CA PHE A 70 7.55 15.41 0.89
C PHE A 70 6.20 15.09 1.53
N GLN A 71 6.11 15.28 2.84
CA GLN A 71 4.91 15.05 3.63
C GLN A 71 4.10 16.34 3.83
N ARG A 72 2.82 16.32 3.44
CA ARG A 72 1.88 17.40 3.81
C ARG A 72 1.23 17.15 5.18
N THR A 73 0.66 15.96 5.36
CA THR A 73 -0.03 15.54 6.60
C THR A 73 0.38 14.11 6.89
N ALA A 74 0.74 13.82 8.14
CA ALA A 74 1.14 12.47 8.54
C ALA A 74 -0.07 11.53 8.56
N ASN A 75 0.13 10.30 8.05
CA ASN A 75 -0.86 9.23 8.18
C ASN A 75 -0.51 8.34 9.38
N TYR A 76 -1.55 7.86 10.07
CA TYR A 76 -1.37 6.81 11.08
C TYR A 76 -1.04 5.48 10.40
N CYS A 77 0.04 4.85 10.83
CA CYS A 77 0.50 3.58 10.29
C CYS A 77 0.66 2.58 11.44
N ALA A 78 0.13 1.37 11.25
CA ALA A 78 0.35 0.24 12.16
C ALA A 78 1.25 -0.80 11.48
N PRO A 79 2.04 -1.58 12.24
CA PRO A 79 2.84 -2.66 11.67
C PRO A 79 1.97 -3.69 10.96
N LEU A 80 2.29 -4.02 9.69
CA LEU A 80 1.54 -4.99 8.89
C LEU A 80 1.61 -6.42 9.46
N ARG A 81 2.67 -6.73 10.24
CA ARG A 81 2.94 -8.08 10.80
C ARG A 81 2.90 -9.18 9.73
N ASN A 82 3.43 -8.86 8.55
CA ASN A 82 3.50 -9.80 7.42
C ASN A 82 4.43 -10.98 7.74
N GLY A 83 4.10 -12.15 7.21
CA GLY A 83 4.91 -13.36 7.37
C GLY A 83 4.44 -14.48 6.45
N PRO A 84 5.27 -15.50 6.19
CA PRO A 84 4.87 -16.64 5.38
C PRO A 84 3.70 -17.37 6.04
N ILE A 85 2.82 -17.94 5.21
CA ILE A 85 1.73 -18.83 5.62
C ILE A 85 2.17 -20.25 5.29
N SER A 86 2.17 -21.16 6.27
CA SER A 86 2.52 -22.56 6.02
C SER A 86 1.40 -23.32 5.32
N ASP A 87 1.72 -24.46 4.72
CA ASP A 87 0.72 -25.31 4.06
C ASP A 87 -0.34 -25.81 5.05
N GLU A 88 0.06 -26.13 6.29
CA GLU A 88 -0.84 -26.52 7.38
C GLU A 88 -1.78 -25.37 7.75
N GLU A 89 -1.25 -24.16 7.95
CA GLU A 89 -2.05 -22.98 8.26
C GLU A 89 -3.03 -22.67 7.11
N GLN A 90 -2.56 -22.78 5.87
CA GLN A 90 -3.41 -22.55 4.71
C GLN A 90 -4.54 -23.58 4.60
N LYS A 91 -4.28 -24.86 4.91
CA LYS A 91 -5.31 -25.92 4.96
C LYS A 91 -6.35 -25.61 6.04
N GLU A 92 -5.91 -25.19 7.22
CA GLU A 92 -6.79 -24.81 8.33
C GLU A 92 -7.68 -23.61 7.97
N ILE A 93 -7.09 -22.53 7.43
CA ILE A 93 -7.82 -21.34 6.98
C ILE A 93 -8.90 -21.72 5.96
N LYS A 94 -8.56 -22.57 4.99
CA LYS A 94 -9.49 -23.01 3.93
C LYS A 94 -10.62 -23.88 4.50
N ALA A 95 -10.32 -24.78 5.43
CA ALA A 95 -11.33 -25.58 6.11
C ALA A 95 -12.34 -24.69 6.87
N ASN A 96 -11.88 -23.55 7.38
CA ASN A 96 -12.70 -22.59 8.13
C ASN A 96 -13.36 -21.50 7.28
N TYR A 97 -13.23 -21.51 5.95
CA TYR A 97 -13.82 -20.49 5.06
C TYR A 97 -15.33 -20.25 5.26
N PRO A 98 -16.18 -21.27 5.41
CA PRO A 98 -17.61 -21.03 5.62
C PRO A 98 -17.90 -20.12 6.82
N GLU A 99 -17.15 -20.31 7.91
CA GLU A 99 -17.28 -19.52 9.14
C GLU A 99 -16.68 -18.12 8.97
N ILE A 100 -15.50 -18.01 8.35
CA ILE A 100 -14.88 -16.71 8.05
C ILE A 100 -15.83 -15.84 7.23
N PHE A 101 -16.43 -16.39 6.17
CA PHE A 101 -17.40 -15.66 5.35
C PHE A 101 -18.69 -15.34 6.10
N ARG A 102 -19.14 -16.21 7.00
CA ARG A 102 -20.30 -15.92 7.86
C ARG A 102 -20.01 -14.72 8.76
N ILE A 103 -18.82 -14.63 9.34
CA ILE A 103 -18.39 -13.50 10.18
C ILE A 103 -18.28 -12.21 9.36
N CYS A 104 -17.57 -12.24 8.21
CA CYS A 104 -17.37 -11.05 7.37
C CYS A 104 -18.67 -10.45 6.82
N LYS A 105 -19.74 -11.25 6.69
CA LYS A 105 -21.06 -10.78 6.23
C LYS A 105 -21.89 -10.14 7.34
N LYS A 106 -21.51 -10.30 8.61
CA LYS A 106 -22.21 -9.64 9.71
C LYS A 106 -21.89 -8.14 9.70
N PRO A 107 -22.86 -7.28 10.04
CA PRO A 107 -22.54 -5.88 10.32
C PRO A 107 -21.53 -5.84 11.47
N PRO A 108 -20.64 -4.83 11.50
CA PRO A 108 -19.63 -4.72 12.54
C PRO A 108 -20.31 -4.53 13.90
N ASP A 109 -20.47 -5.62 14.66
CA ASP A 109 -20.47 -5.56 16.11
C ASP A 109 -19.04 -5.23 16.56
N ARG A 110 -18.87 -4.64 17.75
CA ARG A 110 -17.57 -4.17 18.28
C ARG A 110 -16.47 -5.24 18.41
N LEU A 111 -16.67 -6.45 17.88
CA LEU A 111 -15.84 -7.63 18.05
C LEU A 111 -14.98 -7.99 16.82
N CYS A 112 -14.62 -7.04 15.97
CA CYS A 112 -13.59 -7.25 14.93
C CYS A 112 -12.16 -7.32 15.53
N MET A 113 -12.00 -7.94 16.69
CA MET A 113 -10.72 -8.16 17.38
C MET A 113 -10.43 -9.65 17.66
N SER A 114 -11.36 -10.57 17.40
CA SER A 114 -11.12 -12.00 17.64
C SER A 114 -10.31 -12.71 16.54
N LEU A 115 -10.10 -12.07 15.39
CA LEU A 115 -9.35 -12.65 14.25
C LEU A 115 -7.83 -12.39 14.33
N THR A 116 -7.35 -11.59 15.29
CA THR A 116 -5.92 -11.29 15.43
C THR A 116 -5.19 -12.35 16.24
N ARG A 117 -5.03 -13.57 15.69
CA ARG A 117 -4.08 -14.65 16.07
C ARG A 117 -3.52 -14.65 17.52
N GLY A 118 -4.31 -14.36 18.56
CA GLY A 118 -3.84 -14.17 19.94
C GLY A 118 -2.65 -13.22 20.15
N ARG A 119 -2.25 -12.40 19.17
CA ARG A 119 -1.05 -11.54 19.27
C ARG A 119 -1.46 -10.16 19.76
N PRO A 120 -0.97 -9.70 20.92
CA PRO A 120 -1.40 -8.42 21.50
C PRO A 120 -1.20 -7.28 20.50
N CYS A 121 -2.15 -6.35 20.43
CA CYS A 121 -1.93 -5.03 19.86
C CYS A 121 -0.81 -4.37 20.70
N GLN A 122 0.34 -4.17 20.07
CA GLN A 122 1.33 -3.19 20.53
C GLN A 122 1.13 -1.98 19.64
#